data_AF-A0A976DKZ6-F1
#
_entry.id   AF-A0A976DKZ6-F1
#
_cell.length_a   1.000
_cell.length_b   1.000
_cell.length_c   1.000
_cell.angle_alpha   90.00
_cell.angle_beta   90.00
_cell.angle_gamma   90.00
#
_symmetry.space_group_name_H-M   'P 1'
#
loop_
_entity.id
_entity.type
_entity.pdbx_description
1 polymer ?
#
loop_
_entity_poly.entity_id
_entity_poly.type
_entity_poly.pdbx_seq_one_letter_code
_entity_poly.pdbx_strand_id
1 'polypeptide(L)' 'MDVRNMQGNPGIWEELSWADLSSREKELWITLGWRQDNWDGGDAPSSADRDWHDLNSQEQVAATNLGFSEDLWNSTEDK' A
#
# COMPACT_ATOMS: atom_id res chain seq x y z
N MET A 1 -11.02 5.74 -13.91
CA MET A 1 -10.13 6.74 -13.29
C MET A 1 -9.38 6.01 -12.21
N ASP A 2 -8.23 5.54 -12.63
CA ASP A 2 -7.65 4.27 -12.22
C ASP A 2 -6.43 4.58 -11.35
N VAL A 3 -6.24 3.77 -10.33
CA VAL A 3 -5.04 3.81 -9.48
C VAL A 3 -3.81 3.74 -10.38
N ARG A 4 -2.73 4.48 -10.08
CA ARG A 4 -1.60 4.53 -11.01
C ARG A 4 -1.11 3.12 -11.32
N ASN A 5 -0.76 2.89 -12.58
CA ASN A 5 -0.32 1.58 -13.01
C ASN A 5 1.04 1.24 -12.38
N MET A 6 1.02 0.39 -11.37
CA MET A 6 2.19 -0.01 -10.60
C MET A 6 3.18 -0.88 -11.39
N GLN A 7 2.79 -1.39 -12.58
CA GLN A 7 3.62 -2.26 -13.43
C GLN A 7 4.27 -3.45 -12.67
N GLY A 8 3.70 -3.84 -11.52
CA GLY A 8 4.26 -4.87 -10.65
C GLY A 8 5.50 -4.45 -9.85
N ASN A 9 5.79 -3.15 -9.75
CA ASN A 9 6.91 -2.66 -8.94
C ASN A 9 6.41 -1.87 -7.71
N PRO A 10 6.40 -2.47 -6.50
CA PRO A 10 5.91 -1.80 -5.30
C PRO A 10 6.76 -0.64 -4.83
N GLY A 11 8.04 -0.61 -5.17
CA GLY A 11 8.93 0.48 -4.77
C GLY A 11 8.52 1.86 -5.32
N ILE A 12 7.62 1.92 -6.32
CA ILE A 12 7.13 3.21 -6.79
C ILE A 12 6.37 3.98 -5.71
N TRP A 13 5.79 3.28 -4.72
CA TRP A 13 5.04 3.88 -3.61
C TRP A 13 5.98 4.54 -2.61
N GLU A 14 7.11 3.90 -2.32
CA GLU A 14 8.16 4.44 -1.46
C GLU A 14 8.81 5.69 -2.06
N GLU A 15 8.82 5.81 -3.40
CA GLU A 15 9.34 7.00 -4.09
C GLU A 15 8.34 8.17 -4.12
N LEU A 16 7.09 7.96 -3.72
CA LEU A 16 6.07 9.02 -3.68
C LEU A 16 5.88 9.59 -2.28
N SER A 17 5.61 10.89 -2.24
CA SER A 17 5.07 11.51 -1.03
C SER A 17 3.56 11.30 -0.94
N TRP A 18 3.01 11.35 0.27
CA TRP A 18 1.56 11.29 0.47
C TRP A 18 0.80 12.35 -0.35
N ALA A 19 1.41 13.51 -0.58
CA ALA A 19 0.83 14.57 -1.39
C ALA A 19 0.66 14.19 -2.86
N ASP A 20 1.55 13.35 -3.40
CA ASP A 20 1.54 12.89 -4.80
C ASP A 20 0.42 11.88 -5.07
N LEU A 21 -0.01 11.15 -4.04
CA LEU A 21 -1.13 10.21 -4.11
C LEU A 21 -2.45 10.92 -4.44
N SER A 22 -3.22 10.33 -5.34
CA SER A 22 -4.59 10.71 -5.65
C SER A 22 -5.53 10.42 -4.47
N SER A 23 -6.68 11.11 -4.41
CA SER A 23 -7.66 10.89 -3.34
C SER A 23 -8.05 9.41 -3.17
N ARG A 24 -8.20 8.69 -4.28
CA ARG A 24 -8.53 7.26 -4.26
C ARG A 24 -7.40 6.39 -3.72
N GLU A 25 -6.16 6.68 -4.09
CA GLU A 25 -4.98 5.98 -3.57
C GLU A 25 -4.86 6.19 -2.06
N LYS A 26 -5.06 7.44 -1.61
CA LYS A 26 -5.11 7.78 -0.19
C LYS A 26 -6.18 6.99 0.55
N GLU A 27 -7.39 6.84 0.00
CA GLU A 27 -8.45 6.04 0.64
C GLU A 27 -8.05 4.55 0.78
N LEU A 28 -7.39 3.98 -0.21
CA LEU A 28 -6.92 2.59 -0.17
C LEU A 28 -5.78 2.43 0.85
N TRP A 29 -4.82 3.36 0.85
CA TRP A 29 -3.74 3.38 1.84
C TRP A 29 -4.27 3.59 3.27
N ILE A 30 -5.26 4.46 3.48
CA ILE A 30 -5.95 4.64 4.77
C ILE A 30 -6.64 3.34 5.22
N THR A 31 -7.20 2.58 4.27
CA THR A 31 -7.81 1.27 4.57
C THR A 31 -6.76 0.27 5.07
N LEU A 32 -5.52 0.37 4.56
CA LEU A 32 -4.34 -0.38 5.01
C LEU A 32 -3.70 0.23 6.26
N GLY A 33 -4.30 1.24 6.89
CA GLY A 33 -3.76 1.91 8.08
C GLY A 33 -2.69 2.97 7.80
N TRP A 34 -2.30 3.18 6.55
CA TRP A 34 -1.36 4.23 6.16
C TRP A 34 -2.02 5.60 6.20
N ARG A 35 -1.33 6.57 6.79
CA ARG A 35 -1.77 7.97 6.90
C ARG A 35 -0.61 8.87 6.59
N GLN A 36 -0.90 10.14 6.29
CA GLN A 36 0.12 11.13 5.99
C GLN A 36 1.23 11.20 7.05
N ASP A 37 0.88 11.20 8.34
CA ASP A 37 1.86 11.19 9.44
C ASP A 37 2.81 9.99 9.37
N ASN A 38 2.26 8.80 9.20
CA ASN A 38 3.00 7.54 9.16
C ASN A 38 3.81 7.38 7.86
N TRP A 39 3.23 7.79 6.73
CA TRP A 39 3.85 7.74 5.42
C TRP A 39 5.06 8.67 5.32
N ASP A 40 4.91 9.92 5.74
CA ASP A 40 5.99 10.92 5.72
C ASP A 40 7.01 10.67 6.84
N GLY A 41 6.54 10.17 7.99
CA GLY A 41 7.37 9.81 9.14
C GLY A 41 8.12 8.48 8.98
N GLY A 42 7.80 7.66 7.98
CA GLY A 42 8.36 6.33 7.79
C GLY A 42 7.94 5.31 8.86
N ASP A 43 6.84 5.56 9.57
CA ASP A 43 6.30 4.66 10.60
C ASP A 43 5.22 3.78 9.96
N ALA A 44 5.62 2.61 9.46
CA ALA A 44 4.68 1.71 8.80
C ALA A 44 3.63 1.20 9.81
N PRO A 45 2.33 1.19 9.46
CA PRO A 45 1.29 0.64 10.34
C PRO A 45 1.48 -0.87 10.49
N SER A 46 0.92 -1.46 11.55
CA SER A 46 0.98 -2.91 11.79
C SER A 46 0.40 -3.74 10.64
N SER A 47 -0.49 -3.16 9.83
CA SER A 47 -1.01 -3.79 8.61
C SER A 47 0.05 -3.97 7.52
N ALA A 48 1.06 -3.11 7.45
CA ALA A 48 2.13 -3.19 6.45
C ALA A 48 3.23 -4.20 6.83
N ASP A 49 3.33 -4.53 8.12
CA ASP A 49 4.23 -5.55 8.72
C ASP A 49 3.57 -6.94 8.77
N ARG A 50 2.43 -7.09 8.10
CA ARG A 50 1.65 -8.32 8.08
C ARG A 50 1.70 -8.93 6.69
N ASP A 51 1.82 -10.25 6.66
CA ASP A 51 1.65 -11.03 5.44
C ASP A 51 0.27 -10.76 4.81
N TRP A 52 0.18 -10.90 3.50
CA TRP A 52 -1.08 -10.74 2.77
C TRP A 52 -2.22 -11.61 3.33
N HIS A 53 -1.88 -12.80 3.83
CA HIS A 53 -2.83 -13.73 4.41
C HIS A 53 -3.32 -13.31 5.81
N ASP A 54 -2.58 -12.46 6.52
CA ASP A 54 -2.99 -11.90 7.82
C ASP A 54 -3.85 -10.63 7.64
N LEU A 55 -3.77 -9.97 6.48
CA LEU A 55 -4.63 -8.86 6.11
C LEU A 55 -6.12 -9.25 6.09
N ASN A 56 -6.97 -8.32 6.49
CA ASN A 56 -8.41 -8.47 6.36
C ASN A 56 -8.88 -8.33 4.91
N SER A 57 -10.07 -8.83 4.59
CA SER A 57 -10.62 -8.77 3.23
C SER A 57 -10.70 -7.34 2.66
N GLN A 58 -10.90 -6.32 3.50
CA GLN A 58 -10.88 -4.92 3.06
C GLN A 58 -9.47 -4.45 2.69
N GLU A 59 -8.45 -4.87 3.45
CA GLU A 59 -7.05 -4.54 3.22
C GLU A 59 -6.55 -5.23 1.94
N GLN A 60 -6.84 -6.52 1.76
CA GLN A 60 -6.50 -7.24 0.54
C GLN A 60 -7.15 -6.60 -0.70
N VAL A 61 -8.42 -6.20 -0.60
CA VAL A 61 -9.11 -5.49 -1.70
C VAL A 61 -8.45 -4.15 -1.97
N ALA A 62 -8.09 -3.39 -0.93
CA ALA A 62 -7.41 -2.11 -1.09
C ALA A 62 -6.05 -2.27 -1.77
N ALA A 63 -5.25 -3.22 -1.32
CA ALA A 63 -3.95 -3.55 -1.89
C ALA A 63 -4.09 -4.03 -3.35
N THR A 64 -5.09 -4.88 -3.65
CA THR A 64 -5.41 -5.30 -5.03
C THR A 64 -5.78 -4.11 -5.92
N ASN A 65 -6.57 -3.17 -5.39
CA ASN A 65 -6.92 -1.95 -6.13
C ASN A 65 -5.70 -1.05 -6.35
N LEU A 66 -4.75 -1.03 -5.41
CA LEU A 66 -3.45 -0.35 -5.55
C LEU A 66 -2.52 -1.05 -6.56
N GLY A 67 -2.82 -2.27 -6.99
CA GLY A 67 -2.00 -3.06 -7.90
C GLY A 67 -1.02 -4.01 -7.21
N PHE A 68 -1.15 -4.18 -5.89
CA PHE A 68 -0.46 -5.24 -5.16
C PHE A 68 -1.19 -6.57 -5.38
N SER A 69 -0.40 -7.62 -5.54
CA SER A 69 -0.85 -9.00 -5.52
C SER A 69 -0.26 -9.67 -4.29
N GLU A 70 -0.84 -10.78 -3.84
CA GLU A 70 -0.31 -11.60 -2.73
C GLU A 70 1.21 -11.84 -2.85
N ASP A 71 1.66 -12.21 -4.06
CA ASP A 71 3.07 -12.45 -4.36
C ASP A 71 3.94 -11.19 -4.21
N LEU A 72 3.44 -10.04 -4.69
CA LEU A 72 4.15 -8.75 -4.61
C LEU A 72 4.20 -8.21 -3.19
N TRP A 73 3.11 -8.37 -2.44
CA TRP A 73 3.01 -7.94 -1.06
C TRP A 73 3.95 -8.74 -0.16
N ASN A 74 3.93 -10.07 -0.27
CA ASN A 74 4.85 -10.90 0.49
C ASN A 74 6.31 -10.71 0.03
N SER A 75 6.54 -10.29 -1.23
CA SER A 75 7.88 -9.96 -1.72
C SER A 75 8.43 -8.64 -1.19
N THR A 76 7.61 -7.75 -0.62
CA THR A 76 8.10 -6.49 -0.04
C THR A 76 8.69 -6.63 1.36
N GLU A 77 8.40 -7.71 2.08
CA GLU A 77 8.94 -7.96 3.43
C GLU A 77 10.31 -8.66 3.42
N ASP A 78 10.64 -9.39 2.34
CA ASP A 78 11.91 -10.10 2.18
C ASP A 78 12.95 -9.19 1.50
N LYS A 79 13.56 -8.25 2.25
CA LYS A 79 14.80 -7.60 1.81
C LYS A 79 15.71 -7.10 2.92
#